data_AF-A0A7X1GN08-F1
#
_entry.id   AF-A0A7X1GN08-F1
#
_cell.length_a   1.000
_cell.length_b   1.000
_cell.length_c   1.000
_cell.angle_alpha   90.00
_cell.angle_beta   90.00
_cell.angle_gamma   90.00
#
_symmetry.space_group_name_H-M   'P 1'
#
loop_
_entity.id
_entity.type
_entity.pdbx_description
1 polymer ?
#
loop_
_entity_poly.entity_id
_entity_poly.type
_entity_poly.pdbx_seq_one_letter_code
_entity_poly.pdbx_strand_id
1 'polypeptide(L)'
;MRKCIIFILFSFFLLGCNQSPSPVFQEEIRGLKLVQLITGKNALHAINKLHGKKINVASGMVAFYQGEGEKATVWVSESFSTDDAIQQTEIMIEKMRSSKKSPFSDYKEIGQDGVNIYSFKGMGQKHYIFRISKSIYWITANPGTIDELCKSIVG
;
A
#
# COMPACT_ATOMS: atom_id res chain seq x y z
N MET A 1 2.22 -29.24 -60.09
CA MET A 1 3.47 -28.66 -59.55
C MET A 1 3.13 -27.65 -58.45
N ARG A 2 3.73 -27.83 -57.25
CA ARG A 2 3.92 -26.89 -56.11
C ARG A 2 2.74 -25.97 -55.72
N LYS A 3 1.96 -26.31 -54.68
CA LYS A 3 2.15 -25.99 -53.24
C LYS A 3 2.31 -24.48 -52.95
N CYS A 4 1.34 -23.89 -52.26
CA CYS A 4 1.55 -22.93 -51.16
C CYS A 4 0.21 -22.69 -50.43
N ILE A 5 -0.13 -23.61 -49.50
CA ILE A 5 -1.17 -23.37 -48.51
C ILE A 5 -0.50 -22.54 -47.40
N ILE A 6 -0.81 -21.25 -47.34
CA ILE A 6 -0.33 -20.37 -46.28
C ILE A 6 -1.23 -20.62 -45.06
N PHE A 7 -0.79 -21.49 -44.15
CA PHE A 7 -1.36 -21.58 -42.80
C PHE A 7 -0.81 -20.40 -41.98
N ILE A 8 -1.59 -19.32 -41.87
CA ILE A 8 -1.33 -18.27 -40.88
C ILE A 8 -1.78 -18.81 -39.53
N LEU A 9 -0.86 -19.42 -38.78
CA LEU A 9 -1.04 -19.67 -37.35
C LEU A 9 -1.03 -18.32 -36.63
N PHE A 10 -2.22 -17.78 -36.36
CA PHE A 10 -2.37 -16.63 -35.48
C PHE A 10 -2.20 -17.11 -34.03
N SER A 11 -0.95 -17.22 -33.60
CA SER A 11 -0.61 -17.52 -32.21
C SER A 11 -0.98 -16.30 -31.36
N PHE A 12 -2.17 -16.33 -30.77
CA PHE A 12 -2.60 -15.39 -29.73
C PHE A 12 -1.62 -15.50 -28.56
N PHE A 13 -0.66 -14.57 -28.50
CA PHE A 13 0.16 -14.33 -27.32
C PHE A 13 -0.76 -13.80 -26.21
N LEU A 14 -1.23 -14.71 -25.35
CA LEU A 14 -1.79 -14.33 -24.06
C LEU A 14 -0.63 -13.83 -23.18
N LEU A 15 -0.27 -12.56 -23.35
CA LEU A 15 0.52 -11.83 -22.36
C LEU A 15 -0.39 -11.54 -21.17
N GLY A 16 -0.67 -12.59 -20.38
CA GLY A 16 -1.12 -12.41 -19.02
C GLY A 16 0.03 -11.76 -18.25
N CYS A 17 -0.14 -10.49 -17.86
CA CYS A 17 0.73 -9.87 -16.87
C CYS A 17 0.54 -10.63 -15.54
N ASN A 18 1.29 -11.70 -15.33
CA ASN A 18 1.53 -12.25 -13.99
C ASN A 18 2.39 -11.23 -13.26
N GLN A 19 1.75 -10.24 -12.63
CA GLN A 19 2.40 -9.43 -11.62
C GLN A 19 2.61 -10.35 -10.41
N SER A 20 3.78 -10.97 -10.34
CA SER A 20 4.23 -11.66 -9.12
C SER A 20 4.07 -10.70 -7.93
N PRO A 21 3.63 -11.19 -6.75
CA PRO A 21 3.61 -10.36 -5.56
C PRO A 21 4.94 -9.63 -5.41
N SER A 22 4.89 -8.32 -5.21
CA SER A 22 6.07 -7.56 -4.83
C SER A 22 6.69 -8.25 -3.61
N PRO A 23 8.02 -8.40 -3.50
CA PRO A 23 8.67 -9.05 -2.35
C PRO A 23 8.33 -8.39 -1.00
N VAL A 24 7.69 -7.21 -1.03
CA VAL A 24 7.18 -6.47 0.14
C VAL A 24 5.87 -7.07 0.70
N PHE A 25 5.07 -7.78 -0.11
CA PHE A 25 3.73 -8.25 0.30
C PHE A 25 3.66 -9.77 0.29
N GLN A 26 3.44 -10.35 1.46
CA GLN A 26 3.20 -11.79 1.62
C GLN A 26 1.82 -12.15 1.06
N GLU A 27 1.68 -13.35 0.49
CA GLU A 27 0.38 -13.80 -0.06
C GLU A 27 -0.68 -13.99 1.03
N GLU A 28 -0.27 -14.31 2.26
CA GLU A 28 -1.16 -14.48 3.40
C GLU A 28 -0.52 -13.98 4.70
N ILE A 29 -1.32 -13.29 5.53
CA ILE A 29 -0.92 -12.82 6.86
C ILE A 29 -2.08 -13.09 7.84
N ARG A 30 -1.90 -14.03 8.78
CA ARG A 30 -2.91 -14.42 9.79
C ARG A 30 -4.30 -14.66 9.17
N GLY A 31 -4.40 -15.50 8.15
CA GLY A 31 -5.68 -15.81 7.49
C GLY A 31 -6.24 -14.70 6.59
N LEU A 32 -5.56 -13.55 6.48
CA LEU A 32 -5.84 -12.57 5.43
C LEU A 32 -5.05 -12.89 4.18
N LYS A 33 -5.74 -13.13 3.06
CA LYS A 33 -5.13 -13.36 1.76
C LYS A 33 -5.00 -12.06 0.99
N LEU A 34 -3.88 -11.88 0.30
CA LEU A 34 -3.69 -10.81 -0.67
C LEU A 34 -4.62 -11.07 -1.87
N VAL A 35 -5.70 -10.29 -1.96
CA VAL A 35 -6.71 -10.47 -3.03
C VAL A 35 -6.50 -9.53 -4.21
N GLN A 36 -5.77 -8.43 -4.01
CA GLN A 36 -5.46 -7.48 -5.07
C GLN A 36 -4.19 -6.70 -4.74
N LEU A 37 -3.33 -6.55 -5.75
CA LEU A 37 -2.17 -5.66 -5.70
C LEU A 37 -2.26 -4.68 -6.87
N ILE A 38 -2.26 -3.39 -6.57
CA ILE A 38 -2.20 -2.31 -7.56
C ILE A 38 -0.79 -1.71 -7.50
N THR A 39 -0.14 -1.54 -8.65
CA THR A 39 1.23 -0.98 -8.72
C THR A 39 1.35 0.14 -9.74
N GLY A 40 2.45 0.90 -9.67
CA GLY A 40 2.85 1.87 -10.68
C GLY A 40 1.83 3.00 -10.85
N LYS A 41 1.52 3.36 -12.11
CA LYS A 41 0.63 4.50 -12.43
C LYS A 41 -0.78 4.36 -11.85
N ASN A 42 -1.30 3.13 -11.81
CA ASN A 42 -2.63 2.87 -11.25
C ASN A 42 -2.65 3.08 -9.74
N ALA A 43 -1.59 2.67 -9.04
CA ALA A 43 -1.45 2.93 -7.61
C ALA A 43 -1.31 4.42 -7.33
N LEU A 44 -0.50 5.14 -8.12
CA LEU A 44 -0.38 6.60 -8.02
C LEU A 44 -1.73 7.30 -8.21
N HIS A 45 -2.54 6.84 -9.16
CA HIS A 45 -3.89 7.38 -9.35
C HIS A 45 -4.76 7.15 -8.10
N ALA A 46 -4.75 5.94 -7.55
CA ALA A 46 -5.51 5.61 -6.34
C ALA A 46 -5.06 6.43 -5.12
N ILE A 47 -3.74 6.58 -4.93
CA ILE A 47 -3.14 7.38 -3.85
C ILE A 47 -3.49 8.87 -4.00
N ASN A 48 -3.40 9.43 -5.21
CA ASN A 48 -3.79 10.81 -5.45
C ASN A 48 -5.29 11.04 -5.18
N LYS A 49 -6.12 10.07 -5.52
CA LYS A 49 -7.56 10.10 -5.21
C LYS A 49 -7.80 10.08 -3.70
N LEU A 50 -7.07 9.25 -2.94
CA LEU A 50 -7.12 9.22 -1.47
C LEU A 50 -6.74 10.57 -0.86
N HIS A 51 -5.69 11.22 -1.37
CA HIS A 51 -5.28 12.56 -0.92
C HIS A 51 -6.18 13.70 -1.43
N GLY A 52 -7.07 13.45 -2.40
CA GLY A 52 -7.86 14.48 -3.07
C GLY A 52 -7.04 15.42 -3.97
N LYS A 53 -5.77 15.09 -4.24
CA LYS A 53 -4.85 15.89 -5.05
C LYS A 53 -3.66 15.06 -5.51
N LYS A 54 -2.92 15.57 -6.50
CA LYS A 54 -1.62 15.00 -6.87
C LYS A 54 -0.58 15.24 -5.76
N ILE A 55 0.07 14.16 -5.32
CA ILE A 55 1.22 14.22 -4.41
C ILE A 55 2.53 13.98 -5.16
N ASN A 56 3.64 14.46 -4.61
CA ASN A 56 4.95 14.40 -5.25
C ASN A 56 5.74 13.15 -4.82
N VAL A 57 5.43 12.02 -5.44
CA VAL A 57 6.06 10.72 -5.15
C VAL A 57 6.48 10.04 -6.46
N ALA A 58 7.55 9.24 -6.39
CA ALA A 58 8.15 8.55 -7.55
C ALA A 58 7.30 7.38 -8.06
N SER A 59 6.74 6.59 -7.14
CA SER A 59 5.89 5.43 -7.47
C SER A 59 4.97 5.08 -6.30
N GLY A 60 4.14 4.05 -6.48
CA GLY A 60 3.28 3.58 -5.40
C GLY A 60 2.79 2.15 -5.59
N MET A 61 2.27 1.60 -4.51
CA MET A 61 1.62 0.29 -4.45
C MET A 61 0.42 0.35 -3.51
N VAL A 62 -0.61 -0.46 -3.79
CA VAL A 62 -1.76 -0.65 -2.89
C VAL A 62 -2.07 -2.13 -2.81
N ALA A 63 -1.91 -2.73 -1.65
CA ALA A 63 -2.23 -4.12 -1.39
C ALA A 63 -3.55 -4.22 -0.61
N PHE A 64 -4.47 -5.04 -1.10
CA PHE A 64 -5.75 -5.32 -0.45
C PHE A 64 -5.75 -6.76 0.04
N TYR A 65 -6.03 -6.90 1.33
CA TYR A 65 -6.09 -8.17 2.02
C TYR A 65 -7.51 -8.44 2.53
N GLN A 66 -7.96 -9.68 2.42
CA GLN A 66 -9.29 -10.13 2.88
C GLN A 66 -9.22 -11.51 3.54
N GLY A 67 -10.01 -11.72 4.58
CA GLY A 67 -10.21 -12.99 5.28
C GLY A 67 -11.64 -13.11 5.80
N GLU A 68 -11.89 -14.00 6.77
CA GLU A 68 -13.23 -14.22 7.34
C GLU A 68 -13.77 -12.96 8.05
N GLY A 69 -14.49 -12.11 7.30
CA GLY A 69 -15.07 -10.86 7.81
C GLY A 69 -14.08 -9.73 8.06
N GLU A 70 -12.78 -9.97 7.83
CA GLU A 70 -11.71 -9.01 8.06
C GLU A 70 -11.13 -8.48 6.74
N LYS A 71 -10.70 -7.21 6.76
CA LYS A 71 -10.03 -6.57 5.63
C LYS A 71 -8.88 -5.70 6.11
N ALA A 72 -7.84 -5.65 5.29
CA ALA A 72 -6.77 -4.69 5.46
C ALA A 72 -6.38 -4.07 4.12
N THR A 73 -5.83 -2.86 4.18
CA THR A 73 -5.25 -2.20 3.01
C THR A 73 -3.91 -1.60 3.40
N VAL A 74 -2.90 -1.82 2.57
CA VAL A 74 -1.57 -1.23 2.72
C VAL A 74 -1.32 -0.33 1.53
N TRP A 75 -1.24 0.97 1.79
CA TRP A 75 -0.85 1.98 0.82
C TRP A 75 0.64 2.25 0.97
N VAL A 76 1.38 2.21 -0.13
CA VAL A 76 2.81 2.52 -0.14
C VAL A 76 3.07 3.59 -1.17
N SER A 77 3.67 4.68 -0.72
CA SER A 77 4.17 5.75 -1.59
C SER A 77 5.69 5.79 -1.52
N GLU A 78 6.32 5.78 -2.68
CA GLU A 78 7.78 5.84 -2.78
C GLU A 78 8.21 7.28 -3.04
N SER A 79 8.95 7.88 -2.10
CA SER A 79 9.49 9.23 -2.27
C SER A 79 10.73 9.23 -3.17
N PHE A 80 11.15 10.40 -3.66
CA PHE A 80 12.36 10.53 -4.48
C PHE A 80 13.64 10.36 -3.65
N SER A 81 13.59 10.66 -2.36
CA SER A 81 14.69 10.49 -1.41
C SER A 81 14.18 10.11 -0.02
N THR A 82 15.09 9.68 0.86
CA THR A 82 14.79 9.44 2.28
C THR A 82 14.36 10.73 2.98
N ASP A 83 14.98 11.87 2.65
CA ASP A 83 14.64 13.16 3.24
C ASP A 83 13.24 13.62 2.82
N ASP A 84 12.88 13.41 1.55
CA ASP A 84 11.50 13.61 1.07
C ASP A 84 10.52 12.73 1.86
N ALA A 85 10.85 11.46 2.09
CA ALA A 85 9.98 10.56 2.84
C ALA A 85 9.77 11.00 4.30
N ILE A 86 10.83 11.49 4.95
CA ILE A 86 10.75 12.07 6.30
C ILE A 86 9.80 13.28 6.29
N GLN A 87 10.09 14.27 5.45
CA GLN A 87 9.33 15.51 5.40
C GLN A 87 7.86 15.28 5.03
N GLN A 88 7.61 14.42 4.03
CA GLN A 88 6.25 14.12 3.58
C GLN A 88 5.43 13.40 4.66
N THR A 89 6.05 12.47 5.40
CA THR A 89 5.39 11.77 6.51
C THR A 89 5.01 12.75 7.62
N GLU A 90 5.94 13.61 8.04
CA GLU A 90 5.71 14.61 9.09
C GLU A 90 4.59 15.59 8.69
N ILE A 91 4.64 16.13 7.47
CA ILE A 91 3.60 17.03 6.96
C ILE A 91 2.24 16.33 6.91
N MET A 92 2.20 15.05 6.50
CA MET A 92 0.96 14.28 6.44
C MET A 92 0.36 14.11 7.84
N ILE A 93 1.16 13.65 8.82
CA ILE A 93 0.71 13.46 10.20
C ILE A 93 0.24 14.77 10.83
N GLU A 94 0.99 15.85 10.66
CA GLU A 94 0.62 17.15 11.23
C GLU A 94 -0.70 17.65 10.65
N LYS A 95 -0.91 17.52 9.33
CA LYS A 95 -2.19 17.91 8.70
C LYS A 95 -3.36 17.05 9.16
N MET A 96 -3.14 15.76 9.36
CA MET A 96 -4.18 14.85 9.86
C MET A 96 -4.56 15.17 11.31
N ARG A 97 -3.56 15.49 12.16
CA ARG A 97 -3.74 15.77 13.59
C ARG A 97 -4.33 17.16 13.85
N SER A 98 -3.91 18.19 13.12
CA SER A 98 -4.35 19.58 13.31
C SER A 98 -5.72 19.89 12.68
N SER A 99 -6.23 19.02 11.80
CA SER A 99 -7.53 19.25 11.15
C SER A 99 -8.69 19.10 12.14
N LYS A 100 -9.42 20.20 12.39
CA LYS A 100 -10.61 20.22 13.26
C LYS A 100 -11.75 19.30 12.81
N LYS A 101 -11.77 18.93 11.52
CA LYS A 101 -12.77 18.04 10.92
C LYS A 101 -12.21 16.64 10.65
N SER A 102 -11.05 16.31 11.22
CA SER A 102 -10.41 15.02 11.02
C SER A 102 -11.31 13.91 11.57
N PRO A 103 -11.57 12.83 10.79
CA PRO A 103 -12.24 11.64 11.30
C PRO A 103 -11.32 10.78 12.18
N PHE A 104 -10.07 11.23 12.38
CA PHE A 104 -9.02 10.49 13.06
C PHE A 104 -8.77 11.05 14.46
N SER A 105 -8.61 10.15 15.43
CA SER A 105 -8.34 10.47 16.83
C SER A 105 -7.35 9.47 17.45
N ASP A 106 -7.06 9.62 18.74
CA ASP A 106 -6.21 8.72 19.53
C ASP A 106 -4.78 8.55 18.96
N TYR A 107 -4.17 9.65 18.49
CA TYR A 107 -2.81 9.64 17.97
C TYR A 107 -1.79 9.21 19.04
N LYS A 108 -0.94 8.25 18.69
CA LYS A 108 0.17 7.74 19.50
C LYS A 108 1.36 7.47 18.59
N GLU A 109 2.55 7.55 19.15
CA GLU A 109 3.77 7.09 18.50
C GLU A 109 4.22 5.82 19.21
N ILE A 110 4.50 4.77 18.44
CA ILE A 110 4.96 3.48 18.94
C ILE A 110 6.24 3.10 18.19
N GLY A 111 7.23 2.59 18.91
CA GLY A 111 8.43 2.02 18.30
C GLY A 111 8.26 0.52 18.08
N GLN A 112 8.60 0.05 16.89
CA GLN A 112 8.66 -1.38 16.56
C GLN A 112 9.90 -1.63 15.68
N ASP A 113 10.81 -2.48 16.14
CA ASP A 113 12.04 -2.88 15.42
C ASP A 113 12.86 -1.68 14.86
N GLY A 114 12.93 -0.60 15.65
CA GLY A 114 13.64 0.63 15.29
C GLY A 114 12.88 1.56 14.33
N VAL A 115 11.66 1.21 13.93
CA VAL A 115 10.76 2.05 13.13
C VAL A 115 9.78 2.79 14.03
N ASN A 116 9.68 4.11 13.85
CA ASN A 116 8.64 4.92 14.49
C ASN A 116 7.33 4.80 13.71
N ILE A 117 6.25 4.43 14.40
CA ILE A 117 4.93 4.22 13.84
C ILE A 117 3.94 5.19 14.48
N TYR A 118 3.27 5.98 13.64
CA TYR A 118 2.13 6.79 14.04
C TYR A 118 0.85 5.94 14.03
N SER A 119 0.31 5.70 15.22
CA SER A 119 -0.93 4.96 15.45
C SER A 119 -2.10 5.91 15.70
N PHE A 120 -3.23 5.68 15.06
CA PHE A 120 -4.47 6.41 15.32
C PHE A 120 -5.69 5.58 14.91
N LYS A 121 -6.89 6.04 15.26
CA LYS A 121 -8.16 5.39 14.91
C LYS A 121 -9.02 6.32 14.07
N GLY A 122 -9.86 5.77 13.21
CA GLY A 122 -10.87 6.52 12.46
C GLY A 122 -11.66 5.60 11.54
N MET A 123 -12.86 6.02 11.14
CA MET A 123 -13.70 5.28 10.18
C MET A 123 -13.90 3.78 10.53
N GLY A 124 -13.96 3.45 11.82
CA GLY A 124 -14.12 2.08 12.30
C GLY A 124 -12.87 1.19 12.21
N GLN A 125 -11.70 1.77 11.90
CA GLN A 125 -10.44 1.05 11.75
C GLN A 125 -9.31 1.65 12.60
N LYS A 126 -8.26 0.85 12.78
CA LYS A 126 -6.97 1.31 13.30
C LYS A 126 -6.08 1.60 12.10
N HIS A 127 -5.19 2.58 12.26
CA HIS A 127 -4.30 3.05 11.20
C HIS A 127 -2.88 3.15 11.73
N TYR A 128 -1.94 2.67 10.91
CA TYR A 128 -0.50 2.87 11.12
C TYR A 128 0.09 3.60 9.93
N ILE A 129 0.87 4.63 10.23
CA ILE A 129 1.69 5.32 9.25
C ILE A 129 3.14 5.25 9.72
N PHE A 130 4.04 4.82 8.85
CA PHE A 130 5.48 4.76 9.13
C PHE A 130 6.28 4.82 7.84
N ARG A 131 7.60 4.90 7.96
CA ARG A 131 8.52 4.89 6.83
C ARG A 131 9.59 3.82 6.98
N ILE A 132 10.04 3.29 5.85
CA ILE A 132 11.26 2.49 5.75
C ILE A 132 12.06 3.05 4.57
N SER A 133 13.24 3.63 4.85
CA SER A 133 14.01 4.38 3.85
C SER A 133 13.14 5.46 3.17
N LYS A 134 13.04 5.43 1.83
CA LYS A 134 12.23 6.34 1.01
C LYS A 134 10.75 5.94 0.87
N SER A 135 10.34 4.78 1.40
CA SER A 135 8.97 4.29 1.32
C SER A 135 8.14 4.75 2.52
N ILE A 136 6.95 5.30 2.26
CA ILE A 136 5.96 5.67 3.27
C ILE A 136 4.81 4.67 3.20
N TYR A 137 4.51 4.02 4.33
CA TYR A 137 3.44 3.04 4.49
C TYR A 137 2.26 3.65 5.24
N TRP A 138 1.05 3.38 4.77
CA TRP A 138 -0.18 3.59 5.51
C TRP A 138 -1.00 2.29 5.51
N ILE A 139 -1.10 1.66 6.67
CA ILE A 139 -1.91 0.46 6.89
C ILE A 139 -3.25 0.85 7.50
N THR A 140 -4.34 0.28 6.97
CA THR A 140 -5.68 0.41 7.54
C THR A 140 -6.27 -0.97 7.76
N ALA A 141 -6.57 -1.35 9.00
CA ALA A 141 -7.06 -2.67 9.34
C ALA A 141 -7.83 -2.68 10.68
N ASN A 142 -8.42 -3.81 11.03
CA ASN A 142 -9.04 -4.01 12.33
C ASN A 142 -7.97 -3.97 13.46
N PRO A 143 -8.33 -3.55 14.70
CA PRO A 143 -7.37 -3.39 15.79
C PRO A 143 -6.51 -4.61 16.14
N GLY A 144 -6.97 -5.84 15.90
CA GLY A 144 -6.19 -7.07 16.16
C GLY A 144 -5.35 -7.57 14.99
N THR A 145 -5.68 -7.14 13.77
CA THR A 145 -5.01 -7.55 12.53
C THR A 145 -3.80 -6.67 12.22
N ILE A 146 -3.91 -5.37 12.52
CA ILE A 146 -2.95 -4.37 12.08
C ILE A 146 -1.53 -4.61 12.62
N ASP A 147 -1.42 -5.14 13.84
CA ASP A 147 -0.12 -5.35 14.49
C ASP A 147 0.69 -6.44 13.77
N GLU A 148 0.05 -7.54 13.37
CA GLU A 148 0.71 -8.61 12.60
C GLU A 148 1.07 -8.17 11.19
N LEU A 149 0.16 -7.45 10.54
CA LEU A 149 0.42 -6.90 9.21
C LEU A 149 1.60 -5.92 9.25
N CYS A 150 1.68 -5.09 10.29
CA CYS A 150 2.81 -4.18 10.48
C CYS A 150 4.12 -4.95 10.72
N LYS A 151 4.13 -5.95 11.61
CA LYS A 151 5.30 -6.80 11.86
C LYS A 151 5.79 -7.49 10.59
N SER A 152 4.88 -8.03 9.78
CA SER A 152 5.23 -8.69 8.52
C SER A 152 5.94 -7.78 7.51
N ILE A 153 5.78 -6.46 7.63
CA ILE A 153 6.38 -5.44 6.76
C ILE A 153 7.67 -4.88 7.36
N VAL A 154 7.67 -4.62 8.66
CA VAL A 154 8.80 -3.99 9.37
C VAL A 154 9.95 -4.98 9.60
N GLY A 155 9.64 -6.28 9.76
CA GLY A 155 10.61 -7.33 10.06
C GLY A 155 10.54 -7.78 11.51
#